data_AF-G0MZC7-F1
#
_entry.id   AF-G0MZC7-F1
#
_cell.length_a   1.000
_cell.length_b   1.000
_cell.length_c   1.000
_cell.angle_alpha   90.00
_cell.angle_beta   90.00
_cell.angle_gamma   90.00
#
_symmetry.space_group_name_H-M   'P 1'
#
loop_
_entity.id
_entity.type
_entity.pdbx_description
1 polymer ?
#
loop_
_entity_poly.entity_id
_entity_poly.type
_entity_poly.pdbx_seq_one_letter_code
_entity_poly.pdbx_strand_id
1 'polypeptide(L)' 'MIVKEGAMDVQVDQDGNVLRIVNRPITASDREGAKSLAKMKEQQHEEHVRAEEKEMRKEFDRQYHS' A
#
# COMPACT_ATOMS: atom_id res chain seq x y z
N MET A 1 18.91 22.97 10.06
CA MET A 1 18.62 22.12 8.88
C MET A 1 17.11 21.85 8.90
N ILE A 2 16.35 22.48 8.02
CA ILE A 2 14.88 22.38 8.03
C ILE A 2 14.49 21.36 6.96
N VAL A 3 14.11 20.17 7.41
CA VAL A 3 13.61 19.10 6.53
C VAL A 3 12.08 19.20 6.54
N LYS A 4 11.49 19.83 5.51
CA LYS A 4 10.02 19.94 5.35
C LYS A 4 9.41 18.72 4.67
N GLU A 5 10.18 17.96 3.90
CA GLU A 5 9.76 16.72 3.23
C GLU A 5 10.86 15.66 3.42
N GLY A 6 10.50 14.47 3.90
CA GLY A 6 11.45 13.46 4.37
C GLY A 6 10.81 12.08 4.58
N ALA A 7 11.63 11.10 4.97
CA ALA A 7 11.13 9.82 5.45
C ALA A 7 10.79 9.95 6.95
N MET A 8 9.55 9.63 7.31
CA MET A 8 9.07 9.75 8.69
C MET A 8 9.22 8.42 9.42
N ASP A 9 10.05 8.40 10.46
CA ASP A 9 10.18 7.25 11.36
C ASP A 9 9.38 7.54 12.64
N VAL A 10 8.55 6.59 13.06
CA VAL A 10 7.79 6.65 14.30
C VAL A 10 8.33 5.59 15.25
N GLN A 11 8.84 6.02 16.40
CA GLN A 11 9.23 5.13 17.49
C GLN A 11 8.04 4.91 18.41
N VAL A 12 7.69 3.65 18.63
CA VAL A 12 6.62 3.21 19.51
C VAL A 12 7.18 2.39 20.66
N ASP A 13 6.55 2.47 21.83
CA ASP A 13 6.84 1.57 22.96
C ASP A 13 6.16 0.21 22.80
N GLN A 14 6.38 -0.68 23.78
CA GLN A 14 5.79 -2.03 23.79
C GLN A 14 4.26 -2.02 23.92
N ASP A 15 3.70 -0.94 24.47
CA ASP A 15 2.26 -0.75 24.66
C ASP A 15 1.61 -0.07 23.42
N GLY A 16 2.41 0.24 22.39
CA GLY A 16 1.96 0.85 21.15
C GLY A 16 1.82 2.37 21.18
N ASN A 17 2.28 3.03 22.25
CA ASN A 17 2.26 4.49 22.33
C ASN A 17 3.41 5.10 21.54
N VAL A 18 3.15 6.23 20.90
CA VAL A 18 4.17 6.97 20.14
C VAL A 18 5.10 7.70 21.10
N LEU A 19 6.36 7.28 21.14
CA LEU A 19 7.41 7.93 21.93
C LEU A 19 8.03 9.11 21.20
N ARG A 20 8.28 8.96 19.89
CA ARG A 20 9.00 9.96 19.10
C ARG A 20 8.69 9.85 17.62
N ILE A 21 8.58 11.00 16.96
CA ILE A 21 8.52 11.11 15.50
C ILE A 21 9.81 11.78 15.04
N VAL A 22 10.51 11.17 14.09
CA VAL A 22 11.73 11.71 13.49
C VAL A 22 11.52 11.85 12.00
N ASN A 23 11.69 13.07 11.49
CA ASN A 23 11.72 13.31 10.06
C ASN A 23 13.18 13.33 9.61
N ARG A 24 13.59 12.32 8.82
CA ARG A 24 14.95 12.22 8.30
C ARG A 24 14.99 12.46 6.79
N PRO A 25 16.16 12.85 6.24
CA PRO A 25 16.33 12.95 4.80
C PRO A 25 16.01 11.61 4.10
N ILE A 26 15.39 11.68 2.93
CA ILE A 26 15.12 10.51 2.10
C ILE A 26 16.44 9.96 1.57
N THR A 27 16.64 8.65 1.76
CA THR A 27 17.82 7.92 1.27
C THR A 27 17.48 7.10 0.03
N ALA A 28 18.51 6.54 -0.62
CA ALA A 28 18.30 5.64 -1.76
C ALA A 28 17.47 4.40 -1.38
N SER A 29 17.70 3.84 -0.19
CA SER A 29 16.97 2.67 0.31
C SER A 29 15.48 2.95 0.48
N ASP A 30 15.10 4.13 0.96
CA ASP A 30 13.68 4.52 1.07
C ASP A 30 12.98 4.55 -0.30
N ARG A 31 13.70 5.02 -1.32
CA ARG A 31 13.18 5.05 -2.69
C ARG A 31 13.02 3.66 -3.27
N GLU A 32 13.93 2.74 -2.95
CA GLU A 32 13.80 1.33 -3.36
C GLU A 32 12.64 0.65 -2.64
N GLY A 33 12.49 0.86 -1.33
CA GLY A 33 11.36 0.36 -0.56
C GLY A 33 10.02 0.87 -1.11
N ALA A 34 9.94 2.17 -1.43
CA ALA A 34 8.75 2.77 -2.04
C ALA A 34 8.39 2.15 -3.41
N LYS A 35 9.39 1.87 -4.25
CA LYS A 35 9.17 1.18 -5.54
C LYS A 35 8.63 -0.24 -5.35
N SER A 36 9.21 -0.99 -4.43
CA SER A 36 8.75 -2.35 -4.11
C SER A 36 7.31 -2.36 -3.58
N LEU A 37 6.97 -1.40 -2.71
CA LEU A 37 5.60 -1.24 -2.21
C LEU A 37 4.61 -0.86 -3.31
N ALA A 38 5.00 0.03 -4.22
CA ALA A 38 4.16 0.40 -5.37
C ALA A 38 3.85 -0.82 -6.25
N LYS A 39 4.87 -1.63 -6.56
CA LYS A 39 4.70 -2.87 -7.33
C LYS A 39 3.79 -3.88 -6.62
N MET A 40 3.93 -4.03 -5.31
CA MET A 40 3.07 -4.92 -4.53
C MET A 40 1.60 -4.48 -4.56
N LYS A 41 1.33 -3.17 -4.47
CA LYS A 41 -0.02 -2.62 -4.59
C LYS A 41 -0.62 -2.81 -5.98
N GLU A 42 0.20 -2.63 -7.02
CA GLU A 42 -0.22 -2.89 -8.41
C GLU A 42 -0.64 -4.35 -8.59
N GLN A 43 0.16 -5.29 -8.08
CA GLN A 43 -0.18 -6.72 -8.11
C GLN A 43 -1.49 -7.03 -7.36
N GLN A 44 -1.67 -6.48 -6.15
CA GLN A 44 -2.92 -6.63 -5.41
C GLN A 44 -4.12 -6.06 -6.17
N HIS A 45 -3.93 -4.93 -6.86
CA HIS A 45 -4.99 -4.32 -7.65
C HIS A 45 -5.38 -5.19 -8.85
N GLU A 46 -4.40 -5.72 -9.59
CA GLU A 46 -4.67 -6.64 -10.70
C GLU A 46 -5.42 -7.89 -10.26
N GLU A 47 -5.04 -8.47 -9.11
CA GLU A 47 -5.74 -9.61 -8.52
C GLU A 47 -7.18 -9.27 -8.15
N HIS A 48 -7.40 -8.08 -7.57
CA HIS A 48 -8.74 -7.61 -7.22
C HIS A 48 -9.62 -7.44 -8.46
N VAL A 49 -9.10 -6.77 -9.51
CA VAL A 49 -9.84 -6.56 -10.76
C VAL A 49 -10.21 -7.90 -11.41
N ARG A 50 -9.28 -8.85 -11.47
CA ARG A 50 -9.57 -10.19 -12.00
C ARG A 50 -10.64 -10.93 -11.20
N ALA A 51 -10.65 -10.76 -9.87
CA ALA A 51 -11.67 -11.35 -9.02
C ALA A 51 -13.05 -10.72 -9.29
N GLU A 52 -13.12 -9.40 -9.39
CA GLU A 52 -14.35 -8.67 -9.71
C GLU A 52 -14.89 -9.02 -11.09
N GLU A 53 -14.05 -9.07 -12.12
CA GLU A 53 -14.46 -9.50 -13.47
C GLU A 53 -15.04 -10.91 -13.48
N LYS A 54 -14.44 -11.82 -12.70
CA LYS A 54 -14.92 -13.20 -12.58
C LYS A 54 -16.28 -13.27 -11.90
N GLU A 55 -16.51 -12.47 -10.86
CA GLU A 55 -17.81 -12.41 -10.18
C GLU A 55 -18.89 -11.76 -11.05
N MET A 56 -18.57 -10.64 -11.72
CA MET A 56 -19.48 -10.01 -12.68
C MET A 56 -19.90 -10.97 -13.78
N ARG A 57 -18.96 -11.78 -14.31
CA ARG A 57 -19.27 -12.78 -15.34
C ARG A 57 -20.20 -13.88 -14.82
N LYS A 58 -19.98 -14.37 -13.61
CA LYS A 58 -20.87 -15.35 -12.97
C LYS A 58 -22.26 -14.79 -12.70
N GLU A 59 -22.36 -13.50 -12.42
CA GLU A 59 -23.62 -12.82 -12.16
C GLU A 59 -24.39 -12.52 -13.46
N PHE A 60 -23.69 -12.13 -14.51
CA PHE A 60 -24.24 -12.00 -15.86
C PHE A 60 -24.77 -13.35 -16.38
N ASP A 61 -24.00 -14.43 -16.26
CA ASP A 61 -24.45 -15.76 -16.67
C ASP A 61 -25.68 -16.20 -15.87
N ARG A 62 -25.77 -15.87 -14.57
CA ARG A 62 -26.96 -16.14 -13.74
C ARG A 62 -28.19 -15.32 -14.12
N GLN A 63 -28.03 -14.05 -14.50
CA GLN A 63 -29.17 -13.18 -14.85
C GLN A 63 -29.73 -13.45 -16.25
N TYR A 64 -28.88 -13.82 -17.21
CA TYR A 64 -29.28 -13.89 -18.62
C TYR A 64 -29.49 -15.32 -19.17
N HIS A 65 -29.24 -16.36 -18.38
CA HIS A 65 -29.52 -17.76 -18.75
C HIS A 65 -30.60 -18.42 -17.87
N SER A 66 -31.57 -17.64 -17.34
CA SER A 66 -32.77 -18.17 -16.67
C SER A 66 -34.01 -18.14 -17.55
#